data_AF-Q8SYM2-F1
#
_entry.id   AF-Q8SYM2-F1
#
_cell.length_a   1.000
_cell.length_b   1.000
_cell.length_c   1.000
_cell.angle_alpha   90.00
_cell.angle_beta   90.00
_cell.angle_gamma   90.00
#
_symmetry.space_group_name_H-M   'P 1'
#
loop_
_entity.id
_entity.type
_entity.pdbx_description
1 polymer ?
#
loop_
_entity_poly.entity_id
_entity_poly.type
_entity_poly.pdbx_seq_one_letter_code
_entity_poly.pdbx_strand_id
1 'polypeptide(L)'
;MDFFASGLPVLNDAQPNADTEILEDDDETVMMIKELLDTRIRPTVQEDGGDIVFMGYEGGVVKLKMQGSCSSCPSSIVTLKNGVQNMLQFYIPEVESVEQVFDEADRMIESEFERFEKNLKTLKQQEPSGGGPH
;
A
#
# COMPACT_ATOMS: atom_id res chain seq x y z
N MET A 1 -21.53 -20.18 -22.04
CA MET A 1 -21.54 -19.00 -21.13
C MET A 1 -22.59 -19.31 -20.09
N ASP A 2 -22.29 -20.22 -19.14
CA ASP A 2 -23.34 -20.83 -18.29
C ASP A 2 -22.93 -20.82 -16.82
N PHE A 3 -22.28 -19.74 -16.39
CA PHE A 3 -22.00 -19.52 -14.97
C PHE A 3 -23.29 -19.35 -14.16
N PHE A 4 -24.30 -18.69 -14.76
CA PHE A 4 -25.61 -18.42 -14.14
C PHE A 4 -26.52 -19.65 -13.95
N ALA A 5 -26.27 -20.76 -14.64
CA ALA A 5 -27.10 -21.98 -14.54
C ALA A 5 -26.60 -22.95 -13.45
N SER A 6 -25.42 -22.70 -12.87
CA SER A 6 -24.77 -23.63 -11.95
C SER A 6 -25.33 -23.60 -10.52
N GLY A 7 -26.17 -22.63 -10.18
CA GLY A 7 -26.70 -22.46 -8.81
C GLY A 7 -25.61 -22.22 -7.76
N LEU A 8 -24.36 -22.00 -8.18
CA LEU A 8 -23.29 -21.54 -7.31
C LEU A 8 -23.68 -20.16 -6.80
N PRO A 9 -23.60 -19.91 -5.48
CA PRO A 9 -23.82 -18.59 -4.95
C PRO A 9 -22.91 -17.62 -5.72
N VAL A 10 -23.52 -16.63 -6.37
CA VAL A 10 -22.80 -15.47 -6.84
C VAL A 10 -22.28 -14.82 -5.57
N LEU A 11 -20.98 -14.95 -5.30
CA LEU A 11 -20.29 -14.21 -4.24
C LEU A 11 -20.39 -12.73 -4.61
N ASN A 12 -21.52 -12.11 -4.25
CA ASN A 12 -21.79 -10.70 -4.45
C ASN A 12 -21.73 -9.94 -3.12
N ASP A 13 -21.18 -10.56 -2.09
CA ASP A 13 -20.76 -9.84 -0.90
C ASP A 13 -19.40 -9.23 -1.23
N ALA A 14 -19.39 -7.92 -1.46
CA ALA A 14 -18.19 -7.12 -1.33
C ALA A 14 -17.72 -7.26 0.12
N GLN A 15 -16.98 -8.33 0.40
CA GLN A 15 -16.38 -8.51 1.72
C GLN A 15 -15.40 -7.36 1.91
N PRO A 16 -15.54 -6.57 2.99
CA PRO A 16 -14.58 -5.52 3.28
C PRO A 16 -13.19 -6.15 3.38
N ASN A 17 -12.18 -5.40 2.95
CA ASN A 17 -10.82 -5.86 3.11
C ASN A 17 -10.53 -6.10 4.60
N ALA A 18 -9.72 -7.11 4.93
CA ALA A 18 -9.47 -7.49 6.32
C ALA A 18 -8.92 -6.33 7.17
N ASP A 19 -8.23 -5.37 6.56
CA ASP A 19 -7.68 -4.19 7.24
C ASP A 19 -8.71 -3.05 7.44
N THR A 20 -9.81 -3.06 6.69
CA THR A 20 -10.92 -2.10 6.78
C THR A 20 -12.21 -2.73 7.33
N GLU A 21 -12.16 -3.97 7.80
CA GLU A 21 -13.27 -4.58 8.53
C GLU A 21 -13.61 -3.72 9.76
N ILE A 22 -14.88 -3.34 9.85
CA ILE A 22 -15.40 -2.52 10.94
C ILE A 22 -15.69 -3.44 12.13
N LEU A 23 -15.01 -3.19 13.25
CA LEU A 23 -15.13 -3.95 14.49
C LEU A 23 -16.02 -3.22 15.49
N GLU A 24 -16.60 -3.96 16.45
CA GLU A 24 -17.51 -3.38 17.46
C GLU A 24 -16.81 -2.41 18.43
N ASP A 25 -15.50 -2.54 18.59
CA ASP A 25 -14.65 -1.74 19.48
C ASP A 25 -13.90 -0.61 18.77
N ASP A 26 -14.11 -0.43 17.46
CA ASP A 26 -13.56 0.71 16.73
C ASP A 26 -14.22 2.02 17.17
N ASP A 27 -13.40 3.05 17.40
CA ASP A 27 -13.90 4.41 17.58
C ASP A 27 -14.64 4.90 16.31
N GLU A 28 -15.63 5.77 16.46
CA GLU A 28 -16.42 6.33 15.34
C GLU A 28 -15.53 6.90 14.23
N THR A 29 -14.44 7.59 14.60
CA THR A 29 -13.45 8.12 13.66
C THR A 29 -12.76 7.02 12.87
N VAL A 30 -12.39 5.91 13.52
CA VAL A 30 -11.75 4.76 12.88
C VAL A 30 -12.70 4.10 11.90
N MET A 31 -13.97 3.91 12.29
CA MET A 31 -15.01 3.37 11.40
C MET A 31 -15.16 4.23 10.13
N MET A 32 -15.24 5.55 10.28
CA MET A 32 -15.32 6.47 9.14
C MET A 32 -14.07 6.43 8.25
N ILE A 33 -12.87 6.33 8.83
CA ILE A 33 -11.63 6.18 8.06
C ILE A 33 -11.67 4.90 7.24
N LYS A 34 -12.00 3.76 7.88
CA LYS A 34 -12.08 2.45 7.22
C LYS A 34 -13.10 2.45 6.08
N GLU A 35 -14.29 3.01 6.29
CA GLU A 35 -15.32 3.13 5.26
C GLU A 35 -14.86 3.99 4.08
N LEU A 36 -14.25 5.16 4.33
CA LEU A 36 -13.80 6.04 3.27
C LEU A 36 -12.66 5.41 2.45
N LEU A 37 -11.75 4.69 3.13
CA LEU A 37 -10.69 3.95 2.47
C LEU A 37 -11.26 2.88 1.54
N ASP A 38 -12.22 2.08 2.00
CA ASP A 38 -12.77 0.96 1.24
C ASP A 38 -13.67 1.43 0.07
N THR A 39 -14.50 2.43 0.31
CA THR A 39 -15.55 2.85 -0.63
C THR A 39 -15.08 3.85 -1.70
N ARG A 40 -13.99 4.59 -1.45
CA ARG A 40 -13.56 5.67 -2.35
C ARG A 40 -12.07 5.65 -2.66
N ILE A 41 -11.23 5.59 -1.65
CA ILE A 41 -9.79 5.81 -1.85
C ILE A 41 -9.15 4.58 -2.49
N ARG A 42 -9.37 3.39 -1.91
CA ARG A 42 -8.78 2.15 -2.40
C ARG A 42 -9.18 1.83 -3.85
N PRO A 43 -10.46 1.97 -4.28
CA PRO A 43 -10.82 1.78 -5.69
C PRO A 43 -10.01 2.65 -6.64
N THR A 44 -9.85 3.94 -6.34
CA THR A 44 -9.04 4.85 -7.18
C THR A 44 -7.57 4.48 -7.18
N VAL A 45 -7.01 4.07 -6.04
CA VAL A 45 -5.61 3.62 -5.98
C VAL A 45 -5.39 2.33 -6.77
N GLN A 46 -6.34 1.40 -6.72
CA GLN A 46 -6.30 0.15 -7.47
C GLN A 46 -6.43 0.36 -8.98
N GLU A 47 -7.20 1.36 -9.42
CA GLU A 47 -7.24 1.78 -10.83
C GLU A 47 -5.85 2.22 -11.34
N ASP A 48 -5.03 2.82 -10.48
CA ASP A 48 -3.64 3.20 -10.77
C ASP A 48 -2.62 2.06 -10.58
N GLY A 49 -3.10 0.85 -10.24
CA GLY A 49 -2.27 -0.34 -10.01
C GLY A 49 -1.51 -0.34 -8.67
N GLY A 50 -2.00 0.41 -7.69
CA GLY A 50 -1.52 0.37 -6.31
C GLY A 50 -2.50 -0.33 -5.37
N ASP A 51 -2.16 -0.35 -4.10
CA ASP A 51 -3.11 -0.63 -3.03
C ASP A 51 -2.75 0.17 -1.77
N ILE A 52 -3.70 0.31 -0.85
CA ILE A 52 -3.48 0.93 0.46
C ILE A 52 -4.06 0.05 1.57
N VAL A 53 -3.27 -0.12 2.62
CA VAL A 53 -3.64 -0.91 3.79
C VAL A 53 -3.70 0.01 5.01
N PHE A 54 -4.81 -0.02 5.73
CA PHE A 54 -4.97 0.68 7.00
C PHE A 54 -4.15 -0.01 8.09
N MET A 55 -3.25 0.75 8.73
CA MET A 55 -2.35 0.22 9.76
C MET A 55 -2.65 0.79 11.15
N GLY A 56 -3.60 1.71 11.25
CA GLY A 56 -4.06 2.29 12.51
C GLY A 56 -4.26 3.79 12.46
N TYR A 57 -4.87 4.32 13.51
CA TYR A 57 -5.10 5.74 13.72
C TYR A 57 -4.79 6.09 15.18
N GLU A 58 -3.98 7.13 15.39
CA GLU A 58 -3.56 7.55 16.72
C GLU A 58 -3.24 9.04 16.74
N GLY A 59 -3.85 9.80 17.66
CA GLY A 59 -3.53 11.22 17.87
C GLY A 59 -3.67 12.10 16.63
N GLY A 60 -4.70 11.86 15.80
CA GLY A 60 -4.90 12.59 14.55
C GLY A 60 -4.08 12.07 13.36
N VAL A 61 -3.23 11.07 13.55
CA VAL A 61 -2.37 10.53 12.49
C VAL A 61 -2.91 9.20 11.98
N VAL A 62 -3.23 9.14 10.69
CA VAL A 62 -3.62 7.90 10.00
C VAL A 62 -2.38 7.21 9.44
N LYS A 63 -2.10 5.99 9.89
CA LYS A 63 -0.97 5.18 9.42
C LYS A 63 -1.44 4.28 8.29
N LEU A 64 -0.85 4.42 7.11
CA LEU A 64 -1.16 3.62 5.92
C LEU A 64 0.08 2.91 5.41
N LYS A 65 -0.07 1.68 4.95
CA LYS A 65 0.94 1.00 4.12
C LYS A 65 0.52 1.13 2.67
N MET A 66 1.40 1.69 1.83
CA MET A 66 1.18 1.83 0.40
C MET A 66 1.85 0.68 -0.35
N GLN A 67 1.17 0.12 -1.33
CA GLN A 67 1.64 -1.03 -2.12
C GLN A 67 1.51 -0.77 -3.63
N GLY A 68 2.18 -1.62 -4.42
CA GLY A 68 2.11 -1.61 -5.88
C GLY A 68 2.82 -0.42 -6.52
N SER A 69 2.27 0.09 -7.61
CA SER A 69 2.85 1.21 -8.38
C SER A 69 3.18 2.42 -7.50
N CYS A 70 2.35 2.66 -6.49
CA CYS A 70 2.44 3.82 -5.61
C CYS A 70 3.60 3.78 -4.61
N SER A 71 4.20 2.60 -4.33
CA SER A 71 5.29 2.47 -3.36
C SER A 71 6.69 2.54 -3.97
N SER A 72 6.81 2.53 -5.30
CA SER A 72 8.10 2.39 -6.00
C SER A 72 8.75 3.71 -6.41
N CYS A 73 7.98 4.79 -6.51
CA CYS A 73 8.44 6.09 -6.98
C CYS A 73 8.25 7.17 -5.90
N PRO A 74 9.33 7.83 -5.42
CA PRO A 74 9.24 8.82 -4.36
C PRO A 74 8.23 9.96 -4.63
N SER A 75 8.12 10.41 -5.90
CA SER A 75 7.16 11.45 -6.26
C SER A 75 5.71 10.97 -6.21
N SER A 76 5.47 9.70 -6.58
CA SER A 76 4.13 9.11 -6.53
C SER A 76 3.67 8.90 -5.09
N ILE A 77 4.58 8.50 -4.20
CA ILE A 77 4.31 8.36 -2.76
C ILE A 77 3.83 9.70 -2.19
N VAL A 78 4.57 10.79 -2.43
CA VAL A 78 4.21 12.12 -1.92
C VAL A 78 2.86 12.59 -2.49
N THR A 79 2.63 12.37 -3.78
CA THR A 79 1.38 12.76 -4.45
C THR A 79 0.19 12.01 -3.89
N LEU A 80 0.30 10.67 -3.77
CA LEU A 80 -0.76 9.83 -3.22
C LEU A 80 -1.02 10.20 -1.76
N LYS A 81 0.04 10.30 -0.94
CA LYS A 81 -0.05 10.71 0.46
C LYS A 81 -0.85 11.99 0.63
N ASN A 82 -0.53 13.02 -0.14
CA ASN A 82 -1.21 14.31 -0.07
C ASN A 82 -2.67 14.20 -0.55
N GLY A 83 -2.95 13.44 -1.61
CA GLY A 83 -4.30 13.20 -2.09
C GLY A 83 -5.18 12.52 -1.04
N VAL A 84 -4.69 11.43 -0.46
CA VAL A 84 -5.36 10.67 0.60
C VAL A 84 -5.56 11.52 1.85
N GLN A 85 -4.53 12.25 2.28
CA GLN A 85 -4.62 13.14 3.43
C GLN A 85 -5.68 14.22 3.23
N ASN A 86 -5.68 14.90 2.07
CA ASN A 86 -6.66 15.94 1.78
C ASN A 86 -8.09 15.40 1.77
N MET A 87 -8.30 14.18 1.22
CA MET A 87 -9.60 13.53 1.24
C MET A 87 -10.04 13.19 2.66
N LEU A 88 -9.17 12.57 3.45
CA LEU A 88 -9.48 12.21 4.84
C LEU A 88 -9.80 13.47 5.67
N GLN A 89 -8.97 14.51 5.60
CA GLN A 89 -9.20 15.78 6.30
C GLN A 89 -10.52 16.46 5.91
N PHE A 90 -10.93 16.33 4.65
CA PHE A 90 -12.17 16.93 4.16
C PHE A 90 -13.41 16.24 4.76
N TYR A 91 -13.39 14.91 4.88
CA TYR A 91 -14.52 14.14 5.41
C TYR A 91 -14.47 13.92 6.92
N ILE A 92 -13.28 13.95 7.52
CA ILE A 92 -12.99 13.58 8.90
C ILE A 92 -12.05 14.64 9.49
N PRO A 93 -12.58 15.73 10.06
CA PRO A 93 -11.78 16.85 10.59
C PRO A 93 -10.80 16.48 11.71
N GLU A 94 -11.02 15.34 12.37
CA GLU A 94 -10.15 14.77 13.41
C GLU A 94 -8.84 14.20 12.84
N VAL A 95 -8.74 14.00 11.52
CA VAL A 95 -7.49 13.60 10.88
C VAL A 95 -6.62 14.84 10.68
N GLU A 96 -5.43 14.85 11.27
CA GLU A 96 -4.44 15.92 11.11
C GLU A 96 -3.40 15.60 10.04
N SER A 97 -3.00 14.33 9.90
CA SER A 97 -2.03 13.92 8.89
C SER A 97 -2.11 12.44 8.55
N VAL A 98 -1.48 12.07 7.43
CA VAL A 98 -1.28 10.68 7.03
C VAL A 98 0.21 10.37 7.11
N GLU A 99 0.58 9.15 7.51
CA GLU A 99 1.96 8.66 7.48
C GLU A 99 2.05 7.32 6.78
N GLN A 100 3.08 7.16 5.94
CA GLN A 100 3.41 5.86 5.37
C GLN A 100 4.19 5.05 6.40
N VAL A 101 3.75 3.83 6.66
CA VAL A 101 4.44 2.88 7.52
C VAL A 101 4.82 1.62 6.74
N PHE A 102 5.87 0.95 7.21
CA PHE A 102 6.39 -0.29 6.66
C PHE A 102 6.36 -1.37 7.73
N ASP A 103 5.83 -2.53 7.38
CA ASP A 103 5.75 -3.68 8.28
C ASP A 103 7.07 -4.46 8.31
N GLU A 104 7.08 -5.56 9.06
CA GLU A 104 8.27 -6.41 9.20
C GLU A 104 8.68 -7.06 7.87
N ALA A 105 7.71 -7.46 7.05
CA ALA A 105 7.97 -8.07 5.75
C ALA A 105 8.63 -7.08 4.80
N ASP A 106 8.15 -5.83 4.76
CA ASP A 106 8.74 -4.76 3.96
C ASP A 106 10.21 -4.53 4.31
N ARG A 107 10.53 -4.44 5.61
CA ARG A 107 11.91 -4.24 6.09
C ARG A 107 12.83 -5.40 5.72
N MET A 108 12.30 -6.63 5.78
CA MET A 108 13.07 -7.82 5.40
C MET A 108 13.39 -7.79 3.89
N ILE A 109 12.41 -7.48 3.05
CA ILE A 109 12.57 -7.37 1.60
C ILE A 109 13.65 -6.32 1.26
N GLU A 110 13.59 -5.15 1.89
CA GLU A 110 14.55 -4.09 1.65
C GLU A 110 15.98 -4.52 2.04
N SER A 111 16.14 -5.18 3.20
CA SER A 111 17.45 -5.67 3.65
C SER A 111 18.05 -6.74 2.73
N GLU A 112 17.23 -7.65 2.19
CA GLU A 112 17.67 -8.69 1.27
C GLU A 112 18.00 -8.10 -0.11
N PHE A 113 17.23 -7.11 -0.57
CA PHE A 113 17.50 -6.39 -1.80
C PHE A 113 18.84 -5.64 -1.73
N GLU A 114 19.09 -4.91 -0.64
CA GLU A 114 20.38 -4.26 -0.41
C GLU A 114 21.54 -5.24 -0.41
N ARG A 115 21.36 -6.40 0.22
CA ARG A 115 22.37 -7.46 0.25
C ARG A 115 22.65 -7.99 -1.16
N PHE A 116 21.61 -8.20 -1.96
CA PHE A 116 21.73 -8.61 -3.35
C PHE A 116 22.47 -7.57 -4.20
N GLU A 117 22.13 -6.29 -4.07
CA GLU A 117 22.84 -5.22 -4.77
C GLU A 117 24.33 -5.17 -4.42
N LYS A 118 24.65 -5.32 -3.12
CA LYS A 118 26.04 -5.35 -2.65
C LYS A 118 26.80 -6.49 -3.32
N ASN A 119 26.23 -7.70 -3.36
CA ASN A 119 26.83 -8.85 -4.01
C ASN A 119 27.04 -8.62 -5.52
N LEU A 120 26.06 -8.02 -6.21
CA LEU A 120 26.17 -7.72 -7.65
C LEU A 120 27.28 -6.70 -7.95
N LYS A 121 27.43 -5.68 -7.08
CA LYS A 121 28.52 -4.69 -7.17
C LYS A 121 29.89 -5.34 -6.94
N THR A 122 29.99 -6.32 -6.04
CA THR A 122 31.23 -7.09 -5.81
C THR A 122 31.58 -7.97 -7.01
N LEU A 123 30.61 -8.61 -7.66
CA LEU A 123 30.82 -9.45 -8.85
C LEU A 123 31.30 -8.64 -10.07
N LYS A 124 30.73 -7.44 -10.29
CA LYS A 124 31.13 -6.56 -11.40
C LYS A 124 32.56 -5.99 -11.28
N GLN A 125 33.15 -5.99 -10.08
CA GLN A 125 34.54 -5.54 -9.87
C GLN A 125 35.59 -6.62 -10.18
N GLN A 126 35.17 -7.85 -10.53
CA GLN A 126 36.05 -8.96 -10.88
C GLN A 126 36.11 -9.27 -12.39
N GLU A 127 35.57 -8.42 -13.27
CA GLU A 127 35.89 -8.56 -14.69
C GLU A 127 37.33 -8.10 -14.93
N PRO A 128 38.29 -9.00 -15.24
CA PRO A 128 39.62 -8.56 -15.60
C PRO A 128 39.52 -7.74 -16.89
N SER A 129 40.18 -6.59 -16.90
CA SER A 129 40.55 -5.87 -18.11
C SER A 129 41.39 -6.79 -19.00
N GLY A 130 40.73 -7.63 -19.80
CA GLY A 130 41.34 -8.46 -20.82
C GLY A 130 41.80 -7.57 -21.95
N GLY A 131 43.06 -7.12 -21.88
CA GLY A 131 43.73 -6.49 -23.01
C GLY A 131 43.66 -7.41 -24.22
N GLY A 132 43.16 -6.91 -25.34
CA GLY A 132 43.34 -7.55 -26.64
C GLY A 132 44.80 -7.39 -27.06
N PRO A 133 45.53 -8.49 -27.33
CA PRO A 133 46.82 -8.41 -28.00
C PRO A 133 46.62 -8.43 -29.52
N HIS A 134 47.24 -7.43 -30.16
CA HIS A 134 47.55 -7.28 -31.60
C HIS A 134 46.43 -6.93 -32.58
#